data_AF-R6XJ02-F1
#
_entry.id   AF-R6XJ02-F1
#
_cell.length_a   1.000
_cell.length_b   1.000
_cell.length_c   1.000
_cell.angle_alpha   90.00
_cell.angle_beta   90.00
_cell.angle_gamma   90.00
#
_symmetry.space_group_name_H-M   'P 1'
#
loop_
_entity.id
_entity.type
_entity.pdbx_description
1 polymer ?
#
loop_
_entity_poly.entity_id
_entity_poly.type
_entity_poly.pdbx_seq_one_letter_code
_entity_poly.pdbx_strand_id
1 'polypeptide(L)'
;MNLNDWLLILLSILAVIVIFFIIGLISFLLSLPLEKKILTLADEVDKLNEKRNDILNRVLSKVKEDKRVKIVDFEQFELNNEDTLSTMRNKQDVAFILLKKVISSSKCREEYKDDIKEIDDLIKESENIFENYNKKTSSYNAFIRFIFARPYAYFAKKKTYPLIY
;
A
#
# COMPACT_ATOMS: atom_id res chain seq x y z
N MET A 1 23.49 26.23 47.82
CA MET A 1 23.77 25.19 46.82
C MET A 1 25.25 25.24 46.52
N ASN A 2 25.97 24.15 46.81
CA ASN A 2 27.41 24.03 46.60
C ASN A 2 27.71 23.58 45.17
N LEU A 3 28.97 23.76 44.74
CA LEU A 3 29.46 23.34 43.41
C LEU A 3 29.16 21.85 43.11
N ASN A 4 29.21 21.00 44.14
CA ASN A 4 28.87 19.58 44.04
C ASN A 4 27.39 19.34 43.70
N ASP A 5 26.47 20.19 44.18
CA ASP A 5 25.03 20.06 43.88
C ASP A 5 24.77 20.36 42.39
N TRP A 6 25.43 21.38 41.84
CA TRP A 6 25.34 21.73 40.43
C TRP A 6 25.94 20.65 39.52
N LEU A 7 27.06 20.04 39.93
CA LEU A 7 27.68 18.92 39.22
C LEU A 7 26.73 17.71 39.16
N LEU A 8 26.06 17.41 40.27
CA LEU A 8 25.13 16.28 40.39
C LEU A 8 23.88 16.50 39.52
N ILE A 9 23.36 17.72 39.46
CA ILE A 9 22.25 18.11 38.57
C ILE A 9 22.68 17.96 37.11
N LEU A 10 23.87 18.45 36.73
CA LEU A 10 24.37 18.36 35.37
C LEU A 10 24.55 16.90 34.91
N LEU A 11 25.14 16.05 35.75
CA LEU A 11 25.29 14.62 35.50
C LEU A 11 23.94 13.92 35.36
N SER A 12 22.96 14.29 36.18
CA SER A 12 21.60 13.73 36.09
C SER A 12 20.93 14.07 34.76
N ILE A 13 21.06 15.31 34.28
CA ILE A 13 20.53 15.74 32.98
C ILE A 13 21.23 14.97 31.84
N LEU A 14 22.56 14.86 31.89
CA LEU A 14 23.34 14.10 30.92
C LEU A 14 22.94 12.62 30.88
N ALA A 15 22.77 11.99 32.04
CA ALA A 15 22.33 10.59 32.13
C ALA A 15 20.97 10.37 31.47
N VAL A 16 20.01 11.28 31.72
CA VAL A 16 18.69 11.24 31.08
C VAL A 16 18.79 11.37 29.55
N ILE A 17 19.60 12.30 29.06
CA ILE A 17 19.83 12.47 27.60
C ILE A 17 20.43 11.19 26.99
N VAL A 18 21.44 10.60 27.64
CA VAL A 18 22.09 9.37 27.16
C VAL A 18 21.10 8.20 27.13
N ILE A 19 20.26 8.04 28.16
CA ILE A 19 19.23 7.01 28.20
C ILE A 19 18.23 7.19 27.05
N PHE A 20 17.75 8.40 26.83
CA PHE A 20 16.85 8.69 25.71
C PHE A 20 17.50 8.40 24.35
N PHE A 21 18.79 8.71 24.20
CA PHE A 21 19.54 8.42 22.97
C PHE A 21 19.67 6.90 22.73
N ILE A 22 19.99 6.13 23.77
CA ILE A 22 20.10 4.66 23.70
C ILE A 22 18.74 4.03 23.33
N ILE A 23 17.65 4.47 23.98
CA ILE A 23 16.30 3.99 23.66
C ILE A 23 15.96 4.30 22.21
N GLY A 24 16.21 5.54 21.76
CA GLY A 24 15.99 5.95 20.37
C GLY A 24 16.79 5.11 19.36
N LEU A 25 18.05 4.81 19.66
CA LEU A 25 18.91 3.98 18.81
C LEU A 25 18.42 2.54 18.73
N ILE A 26 18.06 1.91 19.85
CA ILE A 26 17.52 0.54 19.89
C ILE A 26 16.21 0.49 19.09
N SER A 27 15.31 1.43 19.34
CA SER A 27 14.06 1.58 18.59
C SER A 27 14.27 1.73 17.08
N PHE A 28 15.25 2.55 16.67
CA PHE A 28 15.62 2.70 15.26
C PHE A 28 16.15 1.39 14.67
N LEU A 29 17.07 0.70 15.35
CA LEU A 29 17.62 -0.59 14.89
C LEU A 29 16.53 -1.66 14.74
N LEU A 30 15.58 -1.71 15.66
CA LEU A 30 14.41 -2.62 15.58
C LEU A 30 13.46 -2.26 14.44
N SER A 31 13.43 -1.00 14.01
CA SER A 31 12.58 -0.56 12.88
C SER A 31 13.11 -1.03 11.52
N LEU A 32 14.42 -1.20 11.36
CA LEU A 32 15.05 -1.57 10.08
C LEU A 32 14.54 -2.90 9.48
N PRO A 33 14.50 -4.03 10.23
CA PRO A 33 13.98 -5.29 9.69
C PRO A 33 12.47 -5.23 9.39
N LEU A 34 11.71 -4.39 10.12
CA LEU A 34 10.28 -4.18 9.86
C LEU A 34 10.08 -3.37 8.57
N GLU A 35 10.86 -2.31 8.39
CA GLU A 35 10.87 -1.46 7.20
C GLU A 35 11.22 -2.29 5.96
N LYS A 36 12.26 -3.13 6.04
CA LYS A 36 12.61 -4.05 4.94
C LYS A 36 11.47 -4.98 4.55
N LYS A 37 10.73 -5.53 5.52
CA LYS A 37 9.57 -6.41 5.25
C LYS A 37 8.43 -5.65 4.56
N ILE A 38 8.23 -4.38 4.89
CA ILE A 38 7.20 -3.55 4.25
C ILE A 38 7.61 -3.22 2.82
N LEU A 39 8.86 -2.86 2.59
CA LEU A 39 9.38 -2.62 1.24
C LEU A 39 9.23 -3.84 0.33
N THR A 40 9.57 -5.04 0.82
CA THR A 40 9.37 -6.27 0.04
C THR A 40 7.89 -6.51 -0.31
N LEU A 41 6.99 -6.25 0.64
CA LEU A 41 5.55 -6.36 0.36
C LEU A 41 5.04 -5.27 -0.58
N ALA A 42 5.61 -4.06 -0.51
CA ALA A 42 5.29 -2.99 -1.46
C ALA A 42 5.69 -3.38 -2.88
N ASP A 43 6.89 -3.95 -3.07
CA ASP A 43 7.33 -4.45 -4.38
C ASP A 43 6.43 -5.58 -4.90
N GLU A 44 5.94 -6.46 -4.03
CA GLU A 44 4.98 -7.52 -4.39
C GLU A 44 3.61 -6.93 -4.80
N VAL A 45 3.14 -5.92 -4.07
CA VAL A 45 1.93 -5.17 -4.37
C VAL A 45 2.03 -4.49 -5.74
N ASP A 46 3.15 -3.82 -6.01
CA ASP A 46 3.36 -3.09 -7.27
C ASP A 46 3.37 -4.03 -8.47
N LYS A 47 4.12 -5.14 -8.38
CA LYS A 47 4.15 -6.17 -9.44
C LYS A 47 2.78 -6.77 -9.71
N LEU A 48 2.00 -7.01 -8.65
CA LEU A 48 0.66 -7.58 -8.79
C LEU A 48 -0.31 -6.56 -9.41
N ASN A 49 -0.16 -5.30 -9.03
CA ASN A 49 -0.95 -4.19 -9.59
C ASN A 49 -0.67 -4.01 -11.09
N GLU A 50 0.59 -4.06 -11.50
CA GLU A 50 1.00 -4.06 -12.92
C GLU A 50 0.40 -5.25 -13.67
N LYS A 51 0.55 -6.46 -13.14
CA LYS A 51 -0.01 -7.68 -13.75
C LYS A 51 -1.54 -7.60 -13.91
N ARG A 52 -2.24 -7.11 -12.88
CA ARG A 52 -3.70 -6.90 -12.93
C ARG A 52 -4.06 -5.89 -14.01
N ASN A 53 -3.32 -4.79 -14.11
CA ASN A 53 -3.53 -3.76 -15.11
C ASN A 53 -3.37 -4.29 -16.53
N ASP A 54 -2.29 -5.03 -16.80
CA ASP A 54 -2.01 -5.58 -18.13
C ASP A 54 -3.13 -6.50 -18.61
N ILE A 55 -3.59 -7.40 -17.75
CA ILE A 55 -4.66 -8.35 -18.09
C ILE A 55 -5.98 -7.60 -18.27
N LEU A 56 -6.30 -6.67 -17.37
CA LEU A 56 -7.53 -5.88 -17.48
C LEU A 56 -7.55 -5.04 -18.77
N ASN A 57 -6.47 -4.35 -19.10
CA ASN A 57 -6.36 -3.55 -20.32
C ASN A 57 -6.44 -4.41 -21.59
N ARG A 58 -5.84 -5.60 -21.57
CA ARG A 58 -5.95 -6.56 -22.67
C ARG A 58 -7.41 -6.95 -22.90
N VAL A 59 -8.15 -7.31 -21.85
CA VAL A 59 -9.56 -7.73 -21.96
C VAL A 59 -10.45 -6.54 -22.33
N LEU A 60 -10.24 -5.36 -21.72
CA LEU A 60 -10.96 -4.14 -22.07
C LEU A 60 -10.78 -3.77 -23.54
N SER A 61 -9.57 -3.90 -24.09
CA SER A 61 -9.30 -3.60 -25.50
C SER A 61 -10.07 -4.55 -26.42
N LYS A 62 -10.05 -5.86 -26.14
CA LYS A 62 -10.86 -6.85 -26.89
C LYS A 62 -12.34 -6.48 -26.87
N VAL A 63 -12.85 -6.10 -25.69
CA VAL A 63 -14.26 -5.77 -25.50
C VAL A 63 -14.65 -4.45 -26.18
N LYS A 64 -13.77 -3.44 -26.20
CA LYS A 64 -13.97 -2.18 -26.94
C LYS A 64 -14.14 -2.43 -28.44
N GLU A 65 -13.44 -3.41 -29.00
CA GLU A 65 -13.52 -3.77 -30.43
C GLU A 65 -14.71 -4.69 -30.78
N ASP A 66 -15.30 -5.37 -29.80
CA ASP A 66 -16.38 -6.32 -30.02
C ASP A 66 -17.74 -5.62 -30.21
N LYS A 67 -18.18 -5.55 -31.47
CA LYS A 67 -19.49 -4.96 -31.87
C LYS A 67 -20.70 -5.63 -31.22
N ARG A 68 -20.56 -6.82 -30.64
CA ARG A 68 -21.65 -7.56 -29.96
C ARG A 68 -21.85 -7.09 -28.52
N VAL A 69 -20.92 -6.29 -28.01
CA VAL A 69 -20.93 -5.75 -26.66
C VAL A 69 -21.47 -4.32 -26.68
N LYS A 70 -22.27 -3.96 -25.66
CA LYS A 70 -22.75 -2.59 -25.52
C LYS A 70 -21.56 -1.65 -25.30
N ILE A 71 -21.50 -0.57 -26.08
CA ILE A 71 -20.48 0.47 -25.92
C ILE A 71 -20.58 1.02 -24.49
N VAL A 72 -19.49 0.89 -23.75
CA VAL A 72 -19.30 1.47 -22.41
C VAL A 72 -18.01 2.26 -22.43
N ASP A 73 -18.08 3.47 -21.91
CA ASP A 73 -16.92 4.33 -21.76
C ASP A 73 -16.08 3.88 -20.55
N PHE A 74 -14.87 3.41 -20.84
CA PHE A 74 -13.87 2.99 -19.87
C PHE A 74 -12.75 4.02 -19.70
N GLU A 75 -12.77 5.17 -20.39
CA GLU A 75 -11.70 6.18 -20.32
C GLU A 75 -11.49 6.70 -18.89
N GLN A 76 -12.57 6.82 -18.13
CA GLN A 76 -12.53 7.22 -16.71
C GLN A 76 -11.77 6.24 -15.78
N PHE A 77 -11.49 5.02 -16.25
CA PHE A 77 -10.74 4.00 -15.50
C PHE A 77 -9.32 3.79 -16.03
N GLU A 78 -8.89 4.57 -17.01
CA GLU A 78 -7.49 4.58 -17.43
C GLU A 78 -6.60 4.96 -16.23
N LEU A 79 -5.60 4.11 -16.00
CA LEU A 79 -4.66 4.29 -14.90
C LEU A 79 -3.65 5.37 -15.29
N ASN A 80 -3.59 6.43 -14.50
CA ASN A 80 -2.55 7.44 -14.64
C ASN A 80 -1.41 7.09 -13.67
N ASN A 81 -0.17 7.30 -14.11
CA ASN A 81 1.02 7.09 -13.27
C ASN A 81 1.06 7.99 -12.02
N GLU A 82 0.19 8.99 -11.94
CA GLU A 82 0.02 9.88 -10.78
C GLU A 82 -0.94 9.32 -9.72
N ASP A 83 -1.67 8.24 -10.02
CA ASP A 83 -2.63 7.65 -9.09
C ASP A 83 -1.93 6.97 -7.91
N THR A 84 -2.52 7.11 -6.71
CA THR A 84 -2.07 6.32 -5.55
C THR A 84 -2.42 4.85 -5.74
N LEU A 85 -1.70 3.92 -5.07
CA LEU A 85 -2.01 2.49 -5.08
C LEU A 85 -3.47 2.18 -4.72
N SER A 86 -4.05 2.88 -3.74
CA SER A 86 -5.47 2.74 -3.40
C SER A 86 -6.37 3.18 -4.55
N THR A 87 -6.05 4.29 -5.21
CA THR A 87 -6.81 4.80 -6.37
C THR A 87 -6.74 3.81 -7.54
N MET A 88 -5.55 3.31 -7.86
CA MET A 88 -5.34 2.33 -8.93
C MET A 88 -6.15 1.05 -8.68
N ARG A 89 -6.06 0.49 -7.47
CA ARG A 89 -6.86 -0.67 -7.07
C ARG A 89 -8.35 -0.43 -7.27
N ASN A 90 -8.86 0.69 -6.76
CA ASN A 90 -10.28 1.02 -6.86
C ASN A 90 -10.72 1.18 -8.33
N LYS A 91 -9.93 1.84 -9.17
CA LYS A 91 -10.22 1.95 -10.61
C LYS A 91 -10.28 0.57 -11.27
N GLN A 92 -9.33 -0.31 -10.97
CA GLN A 92 -9.30 -1.68 -11.50
C GLN A 92 -10.52 -2.49 -11.05
N ASP A 93 -10.87 -2.43 -9.76
CA ASP A 93 -12.02 -3.16 -9.20
C ASP A 93 -13.33 -2.69 -9.85
N VAL A 94 -13.53 -1.38 -9.99
CA VAL A 94 -14.72 -0.81 -10.63
C VAL A 94 -14.78 -1.15 -12.13
N ALA A 95 -13.67 -1.02 -12.85
CA ALA A 95 -13.58 -1.39 -14.25
C ALA A 95 -13.90 -2.87 -14.47
N PHE A 96 -13.40 -3.76 -13.61
CA PHE A 96 -13.71 -5.18 -13.68
C PHE A 96 -15.18 -5.49 -13.38
N ILE A 97 -15.80 -4.83 -12.39
CA ILE A 97 -17.24 -4.97 -12.10
C ILE A 97 -18.08 -4.57 -13.31
N LEU A 98 -17.74 -3.44 -13.94
CA LEU A 98 -18.43 -2.96 -15.14
C LEU A 98 -18.25 -3.92 -16.32
N LEU A 99 -17.02 -4.39 -16.54
CA LEU A 99 -16.69 -5.40 -17.55
C LEU A 99 -17.53 -6.67 -17.39
N LYS A 100 -17.57 -7.22 -16.17
CA LYS A 100 -18.35 -8.42 -15.84
C LYS A 100 -19.84 -8.21 -16.12
N LYS A 101 -20.39 -7.04 -15.76
CA LYS A 101 -21.79 -6.69 -16.03
C LYS A 101 -22.06 -6.64 -17.53
N VAL A 102 -21.22 -5.94 -18.28
CA VAL A 102 -21.33 -5.77 -19.72
C VAL A 102 -21.28 -7.13 -20.45
N ILE A 103 -20.27 -7.95 -20.15
CA ILE A 103 -20.10 -9.27 -20.76
C ILE A 103 -21.23 -10.22 -20.37
N SER A 104 -21.71 -10.19 -19.12
CA SER A 104 -22.81 -11.07 -18.67
C SER A 104 -24.12 -10.84 -19.44
N SER A 105 -24.32 -9.62 -19.96
CA SER A 105 -25.49 -9.23 -20.77
C SER A 105 -25.30 -9.46 -22.27
N SER A 106 -24.11 -9.91 -22.70
CA SER A 106 -23.73 -10.04 -24.10
C SER A 106 -23.85 -11.48 -24.61
N LYS A 107 -23.94 -11.64 -25.93
CA LYS A 107 -23.96 -12.96 -26.59
C LYS A 107 -22.60 -13.67 -26.57
N CYS A 108 -21.51 -12.95 -26.30
CA CYS A 108 -20.14 -13.47 -26.26
C CYS A 108 -19.68 -13.92 -24.86
N ARG A 109 -20.60 -14.02 -23.89
CA ARG A 109 -20.28 -14.37 -22.50
C ARG A 109 -19.37 -15.59 -22.34
N GLU A 110 -19.61 -16.68 -23.07
CA GLU A 110 -18.79 -17.89 -22.95
C GLU A 110 -17.37 -17.69 -23.51
N GLU A 111 -17.17 -16.83 -24.51
CA GLU A 111 -15.85 -16.52 -25.08
C GLU A 111 -14.95 -15.77 -24.09
N TYR A 112 -15.54 -14.97 -23.21
CA TYR A 112 -14.82 -14.17 -22.21
C TYR A 112 -14.79 -14.83 -20.81
N LYS A 113 -15.33 -16.03 -20.66
CA LYS A 113 -15.47 -16.69 -19.35
C LYS A 113 -14.13 -16.96 -18.69
N ASP A 114 -13.15 -17.43 -19.46
CA ASP A 114 -11.81 -17.74 -18.96
C ASP A 114 -11.04 -16.44 -18.65
N ASP A 115 -11.15 -15.42 -19.53
CA ASP A 115 -10.58 -14.08 -19.30
C ASP A 115 -11.13 -13.45 -18.00
N ILE A 116 -12.44 -13.54 -17.74
CA ILE A 116 -13.06 -13.06 -16.50
C ILE A 116 -12.59 -13.85 -15.28
N LYS A 117 -12.45 -15.18 -15.41
CA LYS A 117 -11.99 -16.04 -14.32
C LYS A 117 -10.53 -15.74 -13.95
N GLU A 118 -9.66 -15.53 -14.95
CA GLU A 118 -8.26 -15.16 -14.73
C GLU A 118 -8.15 -13.88 -13.88
N ILE A 119 -8.95 -12.85 -14.21
CA ILE A 119 -8.96 -11.60 -13.43
C ILE A 119 -9.55 -11.81 -12.03
N ASP A 120 -10.63 -12.60 -11.89
CA ASP A 120 -11.26 -12.89 -10.59
C ASP A 120 -10.30 -13.61 -9.63
N ASP A 121 -9.53 -14.56 -10.14
CA ASP A 121 -8.52 -15.29 -9.36
C ASP A 121 -7.37 -14.37 -8.93
N LEU A 122 -6.92 -13.46 -9.81
CA LEU A 122 -5.90 -12.46 -9.48
C LEU A 122 -6.37 -11.43 -8.45
N ILE A 123 -7.64 -11.02 -8.51
CA ILE A 123 -8.22 -10.11 -7.52
C ILE A 123 -8.17 -10.76 -6.13
N LYS A 124 -8.58 -12.02 -6.00
CA LYS A 124 -8.52 -12.76 -4.73
C LYS A 124 -7.10 -12.95 -4.22
N GLU A 125 -6.15 -13.24 -5.11
CA GLU A 125 -4.73 -13.30 -4.75
C GLU A 125 -4.25 -11.94 -4.19
N SER A 126 -4.68 -10.84 -4.83
CA SER A 126 -4.31 -9.49 -4.41
C SER A 126 -4.90 -9.06 -3.08
N GLU A 127 -6.12 -9.49 -2.74
CA GLU A 127 -6.74 -9.17 -1.45
C GLU A 127 -5.90 -9.67 -0.27
N ASN A 128 -5.39 -10.90 -0.34
CA ASN A 128 -4.53 -11.47 0.71
C ASN A 128 -3.22 -10.68 0.86
N ILE A 129 -2.61 -10.27 -0.25
CA ILE A 129 -1.36 -9.51 -0.24
C ILE A 129 -1.59 -8.09 0.30
N PHE A 130 -2.66 -7.43 -0.11
CA PHE A 130 -3.05 -6.10 0.39
C PHE A 130 -3.39 -6.13 1.88
N GLU A 131 -4.11 -7.15 2.35
CA GLU A 131 -4.43 -7.30 3.77
C GLU A 131 -3.14 -7.48 4.60
N ASN A 132 -2.23 -8.35 4.14
CA ASN A 132 -0.95 -8.58 4.81
C ASN A 132 -0.07 -7.33 4.82
N TYR A 133 0.00 -6.61 3.70
CA TYR A 133 0.68 -5.33 3.58
C TYR A 133 0.09 -4.32 4.58
N ASN A 134 -1.22 -4.11 4.57
CA ASN A 134 -1.90 -3.16 5.46
C ASN A 134 -1.67 -3.49 6.93
N LYS A 135 -1.72 -4.77 7.31
CA LYS A 135 -1.49 -5.21 8.69
C LYS A 135 -0.08 -4.89 9.16
N LYS A 136 0.93 -5.17 8.35
CA LYS A 136 2.34 -4.89 8.69
C LYS A 136 2.64 -3.39 8.65
N THR A 137 2.15 -2.68 7.64
CA THR A 137 2.30 -1.24 7.48
C THR A 137 1.64 -0.47 8.61
N SER A 138 0.42 -0.86 9.01
CA SER A 138 -0.27 -0.26 10.17
C SER A 138 0.54 -0.44 11.46
N SER A 139 1.03 -1.65 11.71
CA SER A 139 1.84 -1.97 12.89
C SER A 139 3.15 -1.16 12.92
N TYR A 140 3.83 -1.05 11.78
CA TYR A 140 5.05 -0.25 11.67
C TYR A 140 4.79 1.25 11.79
N ASN A 141 3.75 1.77 11.15
CA ASN A 141 3.38 3.18 11.26
C ASN A 141 3.06 3.54 12.72
N ALA A 142 2.38 2.65 13.46
CA ALA A 142 2.15 2.83 14.90
C ALA A 142 3.47 2.82 15.69
N PHE A 143 4.38 1.88 15.39
CA PHE A 143 5.69 1.80 16.02
C PHE A 143 6.55 3.05 15.78
N ILE A 144 6.63 3.52 14.53
CA ILE A 144 7.35 4.75 14.15
C ILE A 144 6.76 5.97 14.86
N ARG A 145 5.43 6.09 14.93
CA ARG A 145 4.77 7.18 15.68
C ARG A 145 5.04 7.11 17.19
N PHE A 146 5.17 5.90 17.75
CA PHE A 146 5.53 5.73 19.16
C PHE A 146 6.98 6.16 19.43
N ILE A 147 7.91 5.79 18.56
CA ILE A 147 9.33 6.15 18.68
C ILE A 147 9.53 7.66 18.53
N PHE A 148 8.94 8.25 17.50
CA PHE A 148 9.03 9.68 17.25
C PHE A 148 7.85 10.39 17.91
N ALA A 149 7.97 10.66 19.21
CA ALA A 149 7.03 11.51 19.96
C ALA A 149 6.82 12.88 19.26
N ARG A 150 5.80 13.65 19.67
CA ARG A 150 5.44 14.96 19.06
C ARG A 150 6.61 15.87 18.65
N PRO A 151 7.71 16.02 19.41
CA PRO A 151 8.85 16.85 19.01
C PRO A 151 9.56 16.37 17.73
N TYR A 152 9.45 15.08 17.42
CA TYR A 152 10.11 14.42 16.28
C TYR A 152 9.10 13.91 15.23
N ALA A 153 7.84 14.33 15.29
CA ALA A 153 6.76 13.87 14.41
C ALA A 153 7.07 14.06 12.91
N TYR A 154 7.90 15.05 12.57
CA TYR A 154 8.41 15.27 11.22
C TYR A 154 9.16 14.03 10.67
N PHE A 155 10.01 13.41 11.49
CA PHE A 155 10.76 12.21 11.10
C PHE A 155 9.85 10.98 10.97
N ALA A 156 8.83 10.87 11.84
CA ALA A 156 7.80 9.83 11.67
C ALA A 156 7.09 9.94 10.32
N LYS A 157 6.66 11.15 9.92
CA LYS A 157 5.92 11.35 8.67
C LYS A 157 6.73 10.94 7.43
N LYS A 158 8.05 11.16 7.44
CA LYS A 158 8.94 10.73 6.34
C LYS A 158 9.13 9.22 6.26
N LYS A 159 8.94 8.51 7.37
CA LYS A 159 9.12 7.06 7.45
C LYS A 159 7.82 6.27 7.41
N THR A 160 6.65 6.89 7.35
CA THR A 160 5.38 6.13 7.25
C THR A 160 5.07 5.71 5.82
N TYR A 161 4.54 4.50 5.66
CA TYR A 161 4.09 3.97 4.38
C TYR A 161 2.57 4.10 4.23
N PRO A 162 2.05 4.35 3.01
CA PRO A 162 0.61 4.48 2.78
C PRO A 162 -0.10 3.13 2.95
N LEU A 163 -1.35 3.17 3.42
CA LEU A 163 -2.25 2.01 3.43
C LEU A 163 -3.03 1.94 2.11
N ILE A 164 -3.43 0.73 1.73
CA ILE A 164 -4.16 0.43 0.51
C ILE A 164 -5.61 0.11 0.87
N TYR A 165 -6.53 1.04 0.63
CA TYR A 165 -7.94 0.87 0.96
C TYR A 165 -8.74 0.33 -0.22
#